data_AF-A0A7J9GK43-F1
#
_entry.id   AF-A0A7J9GK43-F1
#
_cell.length_a   1.000
_cell.length_b   1.000
_cell.length_c   1.000
_cell.angle_alpha   90.00
_cell.angle_beta   90.00
_cell.angle_gamma   90.00
#
_symmetry.space_group_name_H-M   'P 1'
#
loop_
_entity.id
_entity.type
_entity.pdbx_description
1 polymer ?
#
loop_
_entity_poly.entity_id
_entity_poly.type
_entity_poly.pdbx_seq_one_letter_code
_entity_poly.pdbx_strand_id
1 'polypeptide(L)'
;MSGMEGDKYRSYLHGEGELNTNWRYGGPPNYDIVNKLFEDERTKVWPPGSLEEKVQNLVKSWEMEIFHKASLEKLGGGYNPQLQTSLPEELRCYDPEKETDESSHKAFVTTFPRGFAFEVLKVYTGPPEIVLKFRHWGYNEGPFKGHAPTGDLVEFYG
;
A
#
# COMPACT_ATOMS: atom_id res chain seq x y z
N MET A 1 7.50 -27.08 -9.32
CA MET A 1 6.64 -27.05 -8.13
C MET A 1 7.28 -26.13 -7.11
N SER A 2 7.06 -24.81 -7.21
CA SER A 2 7.43 -23.87 -6.16
C SER A 2 6.23 -23.76 -5.22
N GLY A 3 6.39 -24.30 -4.01
CA GLY A 3 5.37 -24.18 -2.97
C GLY A 3 5.04 -22.71 -2.74
N MET A 4 3.76 -22.40 -2.58
CA MET A 4 3.28 -21.10 -2.10
C MET A 4 3.77 -20.95 -0.66
N GLU A 5 5.01 -20.49 -0.50
CA GLU A 5 5.46 -19.86 0.73
C GLU A 5 4.62 -18.58 0.84
N GLY A 6 3.73 -18.50 1.84
CA GLY A 6 2.80 -17.38 1.96
C GLY A 6 3.53 -16.03 2.11
N ASP A 7 2.85 -14.93 1.82
CA ASP A 7 3.43 -13.58 1.95
C ASP A 7 3.95 -13.34 3.39
N LYS A 8 5.26 -13.09 3.51
CA LYS A 8 5.97 -12.89 4.79
C LYS A 8 5.38 -11.78 5.65
N TYR A 9 4.85 -10.73 5.04
CA TYR A 9 4.35 -9.53 5.73
C TYR A 9 2.84 -9.56 5.97
N ARG A 10 2.13 -10.44 5.25
CA ARG A 10 0.68 -10.59 5.21
C ARG A 10 0.33 -12.06 5.34
N SER A 11 0.66 -12.64 6.49
CA SER A 11 0.47 -14.07 6.75
C SER A 11 -0.96 -14.58 6.53
N TYR A 12 -1.95 -13.70 6.61
CA TYR A 12 -3.36 -14.04 6.42
C TYR A 12 -3.80 -14.14 4.96
N LEU A 13 -3.00 -13.65 3.99
CA LEU A 13 -3.36 -13.56 2.57
C LEU A 13 -3.77 -14.90 1.94
N HIS A 14 -3.32 -16.02 2.52
CA HIS A 14 -3.62 -17.38 2.06
C HIS A 14 -4.29 -18.25 3.14
N GLY A 15 -4.82 -17.64 4.21
CA GLY A 15 -5.50 -18.36 5.30
C GLY A 15 -6.96 -18.73 5.01
N GLU A 16 -7.56 -19.54 5.88
CA GLU A 16 -8.96 -20.00 5.73
C GLU A 16 -9.98 -18.84 5.69
N GLY A 17 -9.69 -17.73 6.37
CA GLY A 17 -10.51 -16.52 6.34
C GLY A 17 -10.60 -15.87 4.95
N GLU A 18 -9.64 -16.11 4.08
CA GLU A 18 -9.58 -15.53 2.73
C GLU A 18 -10.20 -16.42 1.65
N LEU A 19 -10.52 -17.69 1.95
CA LEU A 19 -11.22 -18.60 1.03
C LEU A 19 -12.60 -18.07 0.61
N ASN A 20 -13.21 -17.25 1.47
CA ASN A 20 -14.51 -16.64 1.24
C ASN A 20 -14.42 -15.12 1.00
N THR A 21 -13.22 -14.58 0.85
CA THR A 21 -13.05 -13.15 0.57
C THR A 21 -13.44 -12.85 -0.87
N ASN A 22 -14.35 -11.87 -1.02
CA ASN A 22 -14.63 -11.28 -2.32
C ASN A 22 -13.54 -10.27 -2.67
N TRP A 23 -12.67 -10.64 -3.60
CA TRP A 23 -11.57 -9.81 -4.07
C TRP A 23 -12.01 -8.87 -5.19
N ARG A 24 -11.63 -7.59 -5.10
CA ARG A 24 -11.97 -6.55 -6.09
C ARG A 24 -11.52 -6.92 -7.51
N TYR A 25 -10.39 -7.61 -7.63
CA TYR A 25 -9.78 -7.97 -8.91
C TYR A 25 -9.81 -9.48 -9.20
N GLY A 26 -10.79 -10.20 -8.62
CA GLY A 26 -11.02 -11.61 -8.91
C GLY A 26 -10.08 -12.61 -8.21
N GLY A 27 -9.09 -12.13 -7.46
CA GLY A 27 -8.20 -12.96 -6.65
C GLY A 27 -7.32 -12.15 -5.70
N PRO A 28 -6.58 -12.84 -4.81
CA PRO A 28 -5.65 -12.19 -3.89
C PRO A 28 -4.53 -11.48 -4.67
N PRO A 29 -4.12 -10.27 -4.25
CA PRO A 29 -3.01 -9.56 -4.86
C PRO A 29 -1.66 -10.27 -4.66
N ASN A 30 -0.72 -10.03 -5.59
CA ASN A 30 0.68 -10.45 -5.46
C ASN A 30 1.52 -9.25 -4.97
N TYR A 31 2.34 -9.46 -3.94
CA TYR A 31 3.19 -8.44 -3.32
C TYR A 31 4.69 -8.66 -3.53
N ASP A 32 5.11 -9.63 -4.33
CA ASP A 32 6.52 -10.04 -4.49
C ASP A 32 7.43 -8.87 -4.89
N ILE A 33 6.96 -8.04 -5.84
CA ILE A 33 7.73 -6.92 -6.38
C ILE A 33 7.94 -5.84 -5.30
N VAL A 34 6.87 -5.43 -4.60
CA VAL A 34 6.98 -4.39 -3.57
C VAL A 34 7.65 -4.91 -2.30
N ASN A 35 7.52 -6.21 -2.00
CA ASN A 35 8.27 -6.86 -0.94
C ASN A 35 9.77 -6.86 -1.26
N LYS A 36 10.15 -7.12 -2.50
CA LYS A 36 11.54 -7.00 -2.93
C LYS A 36 12.05 -5.57 -2.78
N LEU A 37 11.32 -4.57 -3.27
CA LEU A 37 11.65 -3.15 -3.08
C LEU A 37 11.85 -2.81 -1.60
N PHE A 38 10.92 -3.25 -0.75
CA PHE A 38 10.98 -3.04 0.69
C PHE A 38 12.23 -3.69 1.31
N GLU A 39 12.53 -4.94 1.00
CA GLU A 39 13.68 -5.66 1.55
C GLU A 39 15.02 -5.06 1.10
N ASP A 40 15.10 -4.64 -0.16
CA ASP A 40 16.31 -4.05 -0.75
C ASP A 40 16.62 -2.67 -0.14
N GLU A 41 15.61 -1.89 0.25
CA GLU A 41 15.76 -0.46 0.58
C GLU A 41 15.31 -0.06 2.00
N ARG A 42 14.78 -0.99 2.81
CA ARG A 42 14.44 -0.70 4.21
C ARG A 42 15.68 -0.33 5.02
N THR A 43 15.45 0.50 6.02
CA THR A 43 16.47 0.94 6.99
C THR A 43 16.34 0.26 8.35
N LYS A 44 15.19 -0.39 8.61
CA LYS A 44 14.87 -1.09 9.86
C LYS A 44 14.63 -2.57 9.64
N VAL A 45 15.27 -3.37 10.49
CA VAL A 45 14.98 -4.79 10.66
C VAL A 45 14.53 -4.99 12.10
N TRP A 46 13.25 -5.29 12.29
CA TRP A 46 12.68 -5.48 13.62
C TRP A 46 12.91 -6.92 14.12
N PRO A 47 13.18 -7.13 15.41
CA PRO A 47 13.30 -8.48 15.97
C PRO A 47 11.99 -9.27 15.81
N PRO A 48 12.07 -10.58 15.50
CA PRO A 48 10.87 -11.43 15.44
C PRO A 48 10.05 -11.38 16.74
N GLY A 49 8.75 -11.17 16.61
CA GLY A 49 7.80 -11.05 17.71
C GLY A 49 7.75 -9.67 18.38
N SER A 50 8.58 -8.70 17.96
CA SER A 50 8.57 -7.35 18.53
C SER A 50 7.29 -6.60 18.22
N LEU A 51 7.02 -5.53 18.97
CA LEU A 51 5.87 -4.67 18.71
C LEU A 51 5.97 -4.02 17.33
N GLU A 52 7.15 -3.54 16.96
CA GLU A 52 7.39 -2.87 15.69
C GLU A 52 7.19 -3.79 14.49
N GLU A 53 7.62 -5.05 14.58
CA GLU A 53 7.34 -6.06 13.54
C GLU A 53 5.83 -6.27 13.40
N LYS A 54 5.11 -6.42 14.52
CA LYS A 54 3.65 -6.60 14.51
C LYS A 54 2.94 -5.39 13.92
N VAL A 55 3.35 -4.18 14.28
CA VAL A 55 2.79 -2.93 13.75
C VAL A 55 3.08 -2.80 12.25
N GLN A 56 4.30 -3.12 11.81
CA GLN A 56 4.67 -3.14 10.40
C GLN A 56 3.79 -4.08 9.57
N ASN A 57 3.56 -5.30 10.06
CA ASN A 57 2.73 -6.30 9.37
C ASN A 57 1.25 -5.92 9.42
N LEU A 58 0.80 -5.33 10.54
CA LEU A 58 -0.57 -4.86 10.71
C LEU A 58 -0.90 -3.77 9.68
N VAL A 59 -0.05 -2.75 9.54
CA VAL A 59 -0.27 -1.65 8.57
C VAL A 59 -0.26 -2.19 7.14
N LYS A 60 0.72 -3.03 6.78
CA LYS A 60 0.79 -3.65 5.45
C LYS A 60 -0.43 -4.52 5.11
N SER A 61 -0.99 -5.19 6.12
CA SER A 61 -2.21 -5.98 5.97
C SER A 61 -3.44 -5.08 5.83
N TRP A 62 -3.55 -4.04 6.66
CA TRP A 62 -4.61 -3.04 6.57
C TRP A 62 -4.67 -2.34 5.20
N GLU A 63 -3.52 -1.92 4.67
CA GLU A 63 -3.43 -1.36 3.31
C GLU A 63 -3.96 -2.36 2.27
N MET A 64 -3.49 -3.61 2.33
CA MET A 64 -3.96 -4.66 1.42
C MET A 64 -5.47 -4.78 1.43
N GLU A 65 -6.08 -4.82 2.62
CA GLU A 65 -7.52 -4.95 2.76
C GLU A 65 -8.26 -3.77 2.11
N ILE A 66 -7.87 -2.54 2.45
CA ILE A 66 -8.50 -1.32 1.92
C ILE A 66 -8.46 -1.26 0.38
N PHE A 67 -7.34 -1.67 -0.23
CA PHE A 67 -7.18 -1.56 -1.67
C PHE A 67 -7.77 -2.75 -2.46
N HIS A 68 -7.93 -3.93 -1.84
CA HIS A 68 -8.22 -5.17 -2.58
C HIS A 68 -9.47 -5.93 -2.14
N LYS A 69 -9.98 -5.75 -0.91
CA LYS A 69 -11.23 -6.41 -0.47
C LYS A 69 -12.45 -5.63 -0.96
N ALA A 70 -13.34 -6.29 -1.70
CA ALA A 70 -14.50 -5.64 -2.32
C ALA A 70 -15.51 -5.12 -1.29
N SER A 71 -15.62 -5.76 -0.11
CA SER A 71 -16.54 -5.32 0.95
C SER A 71 -16.19 -3.93 1.52
N LEU A 72 -14.95 -3.47 1.36
CA LEU A 72 -14.48 -2.16 1.84
C LEU A 72 -14.65 -1.03 0.82
N GLU A 73 -15.23 -1.31 -0.36
CA GLU A 73 -15.67 -0.27 -1.30
C GLU A 73 -16.64 0.72 -0.64
N LYS A 74 -17.48 0.23 0.28
CA LYS A 74 -18.39 1.08 1.09
C LYS A 74 -17.67 2.07 2.02
N LEU A 75 -16.38 1.84 2.30
CA LEU A 75 -15.52 2.77 3.07
C LEU A 75 -14.69 3.69 2.15
N GLY A 76 -14.91 3.63 0.83
CA GLY A 76 -14.13 4.37 -0.18
C GLY A 76 -12.84 3.70 -0.61
N GLY A 77 -12.65 2.39 -0.37
CA GLY A 77 -11.36 1.71 -0.54
C GLY A 77 -10.63 2.01 -1.87
N GLY A 78 -9.33 2.28 -1.85
CA GLY A 78 -8.63 2.86 -3.00
C GLY A 78 -7.69 3.96 -2.53
N TYR A 79 -7.05 4.67 -3.46
CA TYR A 79 -6.22 5.85 -3.14
C TYR A 79 -7.04 7.15 -3.12
N ASN A 80 -8.28 7.09 -3.60
CA ASN A 80 -9.10 8.27 -3.82
C ASN A 80 -9.51 9.01 -2.52
N PRO A 81 -9.92 8.33 -1.43
CA PRO A 81 -10.23 9.02 -0.17
C PRO A 81 -9.02 9.62 0.54
N GLN A 82 -7.80 9.11 0.28
CA GLN A 82 -6.58 9.59 0.92
C GLN A 82 -6.00 10.81 0.20
N LEU A 83 -6.33 10.99 -1.09
CA LEU A 83 -5.84 12.08 -1.93
C LEU A 83 -6.88 13.21 -2.10
N GLN A 84 -7.77 13.38 -1.12
CA GLN A 84 -8.69 14.51 -1.08
C GLN A 84 -7.92 15.83 -1.01
N THR A 85 -8.39 16.84 -1.73
CA THR A 85 -7.71 18.13 -1.84
C THR A 85 -8.70 19.28 -1.88
N SER A 86 -8.31 20.41 -1.27
CA SER A 86 -9.05 21.67 -1.34
C SER A 86 -8.49 22.62 -2.42
N LEU A 87 -7.51 22.16 -3.21
CA LEU A 87 -6.92 22.97 -4.28
C LEU A 87 -7.99 23.36 -5.33
N PRO A 88 -7.89 24.57 -5.92
CA PRO A 88 -8.64 24.93 -7.13
C PRO A 88 -8.48 23.90 -8.23
N GLU A 89 -9.53 23.64 -9.01
CA GLU A 89 -9.59 22.57 -10.02
C GLU A 89 -8.42 22.66 -11.01
N GLU A 90 -8.07 23.87 -11.45
CA GLU A 90 -6.98 24.16 -12.38
C GLU A 90 -5.58 23.82 -11.84
N LEU A 91 -5.42 23.63 -10.52
CA LEU A 91 -4.17 23.26 -9.87
C LEU A 91 -4.11 21.77 -9.49
N ARG A 92 -5.17 21.00 -9.75
CA ARG A 92 -5.23 19.58 -9.42
C ARG A 92 -4.50 18.75 -10.47
N CYS A 93 -3.32 18.22 -10.12
CA CYS A 93 -2.65 17.18 -10.93
C CYS A 93 -3.34 15.80 -10.83
N TYR A 94 -4.12 15.60 -9.77
CA TYR A 94 -5.02 14.48 -9.54
C TYR A 94 -6.33 15.05 -9.01
N ASP A 95 -7.45 14.67 -9.62
CA ASP A 95 -8.76 15.21 -9.27
C ASP A 95 -9.64 14.12 -8.61
N PRO A 96 -9.72 14.07 -7.27
CA PRO A 96 -10.42 13.00 -6.58
C PRO A 96 -11.93 12.96 -6.87
N GLU A 97 -12.50 14.07 -7.33
CA GLU A 97 -13.91 14.18 -7.70
C GLU A 97 -14.21 13.50 -9.06
N LYS A 98 -13.17 13.26 -9.88
CA LYS A 98 -13.29 12.63 -11.21
C LYS A 98 -12.80 11.20 -11.25
N GLU A 99 -12.08 10.74 -10.24
CA GLU A 99 -11.55 9.38 -10.17
C GLU A 99 -12.50 8.44 -9.43
N THR A 100 -12.70 7.26 -9.98
CA THR A 100 -13.25 6.09 -9.28
C THR A 100 -12.14 5.32 -8.53
N ASP A 101 -12.51 4.45 -7.61
CA ASP A 101 -11.59 3.52 -6.94
C ASP A 101 -10.75 2.72 -7.94
N GLU A 102 -11.34 2.31 -9.06
CA GLU A 102 -10.66 1.58 -10.13
C GLU A 102 -9.67 2.46 -10.89
N SER A 103 -10.09 3.67 -11.29
CA SER A 103 -9.23 4.58 -12.05
C SER A 103 -8.06 5.11 -11.21
N SER A 104 -8.30 5.38 -9.92
CA SER A 104 -7.28 5.83 -8.98
C SER A 104 -6.27 4.72 -8.69
N HIS A 105 -6.74 3.49 -8.42
CA HIS A 105 -5.87 2.33 -8.24
C HIS A 105 -5.06 2.06 -9.50
N LYS A 106 -5.69 2.07 -10.68
CA LYS A 106 -5.00 1.88 -11.97
C LYS A 106 -3.94 2.95 -12.20
N ALA A 107 -4.25 4.23 -11.96
CA ALA A 107 -3.29 5.31 -12.09
C ALA A 107 -2.09 5.09 -11.17
N PHE A 108 -2.33 4.69 -9.92
CA PHE A 108 -1.27 4.47 -8.94
C PHE A 108 -0.35 3.29 -9.31
N VAL A 109 -0.92 2.11 -9.58
CA VAL A 109 -0.11 0.92 -9.94
C VAL A 109 0.58 1.05 -11.28
N THR A 110 0.04 1.88 -12.19
CA THR A 110 0.71 2.21 -13.45
C THR A 110 1.91 3.13 -13.19
N THR A 111 1.75 4.15 -12.34
CA THR A 111 2.80 5.15 -12.04
C THR A 111 3.95 4.55 -11.23
N PHE A 112 3.63 3.68 -10.27
CA PHE A 112 4.56 3.01 -9.37
C PHE A 112 4.55 1.49 -9.63
N PRO A 113 5.13 1.02 -10.74
CA PRO A 113 5.07 -0.40 -11.14
C PRO A 113 5.78 -1.33 -10.16
N ARG A 114 6.73 -0.81 -9.36
CA ARG A 114 7.37 -1.54 -8.25
C ARG A 114 6.54 -1.54 -6.96
N GLY A 115 5.37 -0.93 -6.98
CA GLY A 115 4.56 -0.63 -5.81
C GLY A 115 5.08 0.57 -5.03
N PHE A 116 4.42 0.84 -3.91
CA PHE A 116 4.78 1.88 -2.96
C PHE A 116 4.96 1.17 -1.61
N ALA A 117 6.19 1.07 -1.13
CA ALA A 117 6.55 0.33 0.06
C ALA A 117 6.30 1.17 1.32
N PHE A 118 5.83 0.52 2.39
CA PHE A 118 5.61 1.15 3.70
C PHE A 118 6.58 0.58 4.73
N GLU A 119 7.33 1.45 5.41
CA GLU A 119 8.27 1.10 6.48
C GLU A 119 7.91 1.82 7.78
N VAL A 120 7.75 1.06 8.85
CA VAL A 120 7.71 1.58 10.21
C VAL A 120 9.13 1.89 10.65
N LEU A 121 9.42 3.18 10.88
CA LEU A 121 10.73 3.66 11.30
C LEU A 121 10.90 3.65 12.82
N LYS A 122 9.80 3.85 13.55
CA LYS A 122 9.75 3.87 15.01
C LYS A 122 8.32 3.67 15.49
N VAL A 123 8.15 2.93 16.59
CA VAL A 123 6.92 2.93 17.38
C VAL A 123 7.17 3.69 18.67
N TYR A 124 6.37 4.71 18.97
CA TYR A 124 6.47 5.54 20.16
C TYR A 124 5.64 5.00 21.31
N THR A 125 4.48 4.42 21.02
CA THR A 125 3.54 3.88 22.01
C THR A 125 2.98 2.54 21.56
N GLY A 126 2.64 1.69 22.53
CA GLY A 126 1.98 0.40 22.29
C GLY A 126 0.49 0.45 22.64
N PRO A 127 -0.24 -0.67 22.43
CA PRO A 127 -1.68 -0.75 22.69
C PRO A 127 -2.11 -0.20 24.07
N PRO A 128 -3.29 0.43 24.18
CA PRO A 128 -4.36 0.47 23.18
C PRO A 128 -4.20 1.55 22.09
N GLU A 129 -3.25 2.48 22.23
CA GLU A 129 -3.03 3.58 21.27
C GLU A 129 -1.62 3.52 20.71
N ILE A 130 -1.50 3.33 19.40
CA ILE A 130 -0.21 3.18 18.71
C ILE A 130 0.10 4.47 17.96
N VAL A 131 1.19 5.12 18.37
CA VAL A 131 1.81 6.25 17.67
C VAL A 131 3.10 5.75 17.05
N LEU A 132 3.29 5.99 15.77
CA LEU A 132 4.45 5.51 15.01
C LEU A 132 4.99 6.60 14.08
N LYS A 133 6.27 6.47 13.72
CA LYS A 133 6.89 7.20 12.59
C LYS A 133 7.04 6.22 11.43
N PHE A 134 6.74 6.66 10.22
CA PHE A 134 6.85 5.82 9.03
C PHE A 134 7.50 6.53 7.85
N ARG A 135 7.88 5.73 6.86
CA ARG A 135 8.30 6.12 5.52
C ARG A 135 7.44 5.35 4.51
N HIS A 136 6.94 6.04 3.49
CA HIS A 136 6.23 5.42 2.39
C HIS A 136 6.86 5.89 1.08
N TRP A 137 7.27 4.98 0.20
CA TRP A 137 8.06 5.33 -0.98
C TRP A 137 7.88 4.41 -2.18
N GLY A 138 8.22 4.92 -3.36
CA GLY A 138 8.29 4.17 -4.61
C GLY A 138 8.91 5.03 -5.70
N TYR A 139 9.18 4.44 -6.86
CA TYR A 139 9.82 5.13 -7.97
C TYR A 139 8.80 5.45 -9.07
N ASN A 140 8.82 6.69 -9.53
CA ASN A 140 7.94 7.17 -10.60
C ASN A 140 8.43 6.68 -11.98
N GLU A 141 8.26 5.39 -12.23
CA GLU A 141 8.77 4.71 -13.42
C GLU A 141 7.70 4.45 -14.49
N GLY A 142 6.44 4.69 -14.17
CA GLY A 142 5.37 4.65 -15.14
C GLY A 142 4.79 6.03 -15.44
N PRO A 143 4.01 6.14 -16.54
CA PRO A 143 3.36 7.39 -16.89
C PRO A 143 2.25 7.74 -15.89
N PHE A 144 2.08 9.04 -15.61
CA PHE A 144 1.02 9.55 -14.76
C PHE A 144 0.25 10.67 -15.45
N LYS A 145 -1.04 10.47 -15.74
CA LYS A 145 -1.94 11.50 -16.31
C LYS A 145 -1.35 12.28 -17.51
N GLY A 146 -0.66 11.57 -18.41
CA GLY A 146 -0.05 12.15 -19.61
C GLY A 146 1.37 12.68 -19.42
N HIS A 147 1.89 12.67 -18.18
CA HIS A 147 3.29 12.94 -17.89
C HIS A 147 4.13 11.68 -18.06
N ALA A 148 5.31 11.84 -18.67
CA ALA A 148 6.30 10.78 -18.81
C ALA A 148 6.87 10.38 -17.43
N PRO A 149 7.30 9.11 -17.25
CA PRO A 149 7.98 8.68 -16.04
C PRO A 149 9.26 9.47 -15.82
N THR A 150 9.55 9.82 -14.57
CA THR A 150 10.77 10.58 -14.22
C THR A 150 11.89 9.68 -13.74
N GLY A 151 11.57 8.49 -13.22
CA GLY A 151 12.50 7.57 -12.57
C GLY A 151 12.88 7.98 -11.14
N ASP A 152 12.36 9.10 -10.64
CA ASP A 152 12.72 9.64 -9.34
C ASP A 152 12.10 8.81 -8.20
N LEU A 153 12.81 8.78 -7.08
CA LEU A 153 12.26 8.34 -5.80
C LEU A 153 11.22 9.37 -5.32
N VAL A 154 9.99 8.90 -5.13
CA VAL A 154 8.94 9.65 -4.44
C VAL A 154 8.80 9.03 -3.07
N GLU A 155 9.04 9.82 -2.02
CA GLU A 155 8.92 9.36 -0.64
C GLU A 155 8.32 10.42 0.26
N PHE A 156 7.61 9.97 1.30
CA PHE A 156 7.16 10.85 2.37
C PHE A 156 7.26 10.15 3.72
N TYR A 157 7.23 10.98 4.77
CA TYR A 157 7.36 10.57 6.16
C TYR A 157 6.19 11.12 6.96
N GLY A 158 5.69 10.31 7.89
CA GLY A 158 4.68 10.70 8.87
C GLY A 158 5.05 10.25 10.28
#